data_AF-A0A556PMW0-F1
#
_entry.id   AF-A0A556PMW0-F1
#
_cell.length_a   1.000
_cell.length_b   1.000
_cell.length_c   1.000
_cell.angle_alpha   90.00
_cell.angle_beta   90.00
_cell.angle_gamma   90.00
#
_symmetry.space_group_name_H-M   'P 1'
#
loop_
_entity.id
_entity.type
_entity.pdbx_description
1 polymer ?
#
loop_
_entity_poly.entity_id
_entity_poly.type
_entity_poly.pdbx_seq_one_letter_code
_entity_poly.pdbx_strand_id
1 'polypeptide(L)'
;MENYFYDFLNQISEEFTRTLRELENAIYNSPRSMLTHSRTFIETLLEKVMIHENMENEPYLTIIERIQDLDESGLLTDEVKNSLHEVRKLGNKAAHDTRQFRFSESLTAWEHIYIIVKWFVEVYGSHDIEVPEYVDPVMRRDHSYDLEEMNFRFQKIEELLKQAVQNEQPKQVSVDSHNLNAKSTNDADSETGGPVEKQEVSLSETMDKAPGLIPIRTISYGNDGVEVPYFLRDTFLLPQRFENSERFLVRLGGVEEARIMSELPERLDGFHNRIVRYNETHSEVFFSELRNFINEEIRRRKLMQNRPGELFLFYKSEEIVVTEELGKIEINKENFTGMPGLIDQLNEDGIKFVRDLPKELVILGKYKGVGTSRVESFFNQLKEKQVSKIEELV
;
A
#
# COMPACT_ATOMS: atom_id res chain seq x y z
N MET A 1 11.00 -18.92 0.62
CA MET A 1 11.28 -17.93 -0.44
C MET A 1 10.40 -18.32 -1.61
N GLU A 2 9.44 -17.46 -1.90
CA GLU A 2 8.58 -17.60 -3.07
C GLU A 2 9.45 -17.45 -4.33
N ASN A 3 9.59 -18.51 -5.14
CA ASN A 3 10.36 -18.44 -6.39
C ASN A 3 9.56 -17.59 -7.40
N TYR A 4 10.04 -16.40 -7.77
CA TYR A 4 9.47 -15.62 -8.87
C TYR A 4 10.21 -15.93 -10.17
N PHE A 5 9.52 -15.88 -11.31
CA PHE A 5 10.10 -16.39 -12.55
C PHE A 5 11.35 -15.60 -13.00
N TYR A 6 11.32 -14.28 -12.86
CA TYR A 6 12.42 -13.39 -13.26
C TYR A 6 13.45 -13.08 -12.16
N ASP A 7 13.50 -13.83 -11.06
CA ASP A 7 14.46 -13.58 -9.96
C ASP A 7 15.93 -13.62 -10.41
N PHE A 8 16.25 -14.28 -11.54
CA PHE A 8 17.59 -14.31 -12.12
C PHE A 8 18.10 -12.93 -12.58
N LEU A 9 17.20 -11.97 -12.84
CA LEU A 9 17.57 -10.60 -13.22
C LEU A 9 18.14 -9.77 -12.07
N ASN A 10 18.04 -10.24 -10.83
CA ASN A 10 18.47 -9.48 -9.65
C ASN A 10 19.98 -9.18 -9.68
N GLN A 11 20.74 -9.96 -10.45
CA GLN A 11 22.18 -9.74 -10.66
C GLN A 11 22.48 -8.61 -11.66
N ILE A 12 21.50 -8.19 -12.47
CA ILE A 12 21.65 -7.17 -13.51
C ILE A 12 20.99 -5.86 -13.07
N SER A 13 19.74 -5.94 -12.63
CA SER A 13 18.98 -4.78 -12.14
C SER A 13 17.92 -5.25 -11.13
N GLU A 14 18.08 -4.79 -9.91
CA GLU A 14 17.10 -4.98 -8.84
C GLU A 14 15.76 -4.34 -9.22
N GLU A 15 15.80 -3.19 -9.91
CA GLU A 15 14.61 -2.44 -10.32
C GLU A 15 13.77 -3.20 -11.35
N PHE A 16 14.39 -3.78 -12.38
CA PHE A 16 13.68 -4.61 -13.37
C PHE A 16 13.08 -5.86 -12.75
N THR A 17 13.82 -6.53 -11.87
CA THR A 17 13.34 -7.71 -11.14
C THR A 17 12.09 -7.36 -10.34
N ARG A 18 12.10 -6.21 -9.65
CA ARG A 18 10.96 -5.73 -8.87
C ARG A 18 9.74 -5.44 -9.73
N THR A 19 9.91 -4.74 -10.85
CA THR A 19 8.80 -4.41 -11.75
C THR A 19 8.18 -5.66 -12.34
N LEU A 20 9.01 -6.60 -12.79
CA LEU A 20 8.52 -7.86 -13.35
C LEU A 20 7.78 -8.71 -12.32
N ARG A 21 8.22 -8.71 -11.05
CA ARG A 21 7.51 -9.37 -9.95
C ARG A 21 6.09 -8.83 -9.75
N GLU A 22 5.91 -7.51 -9.78
CA GLU A 22 4.57 -6.92 -9.68
C GLU A 22 3.72 -7.18 -10.92
N LEU A 23 4.33 -7.16 -12.11
CA LEU A 23 3.64 -7.52 -13.35
C LEU A 23 3.11 -8.96 -13.28
N GLU A 24 3.91 -9.91 -12.77
CA GLU A 24 3.49 -11.30 -12.55
C GLU A 24 2.25 -11.38 -11.65
N ASN A 25 2.26 -10.66 -10.53
CA ASN A 25 1.13 -10.60 -9.59
C ASN A 25 -0.13 -9.96 -10.20
N ALA A 26 0.02 -9.03 -11.16
CA ALA A 26 -1.09 -8.36 -11.79
C ALA A 26 -1.76 -9.16 -12.92
N ILE A 27 -1.11 -10.19 -13.48
CA ILE A 27 -1.64 -10.98 -14.61
C ILE A 27 -3.06 -11.48 -14.37
N TYR A 28 -3.30 -12.03 -13.19
CA TYR A 28 -4.61 -12.61 -12.82
C TYR A 28 -5.51 -11.63 -12.04
N ASN A 29 -4.92 -10.66 -11.34
CA ASN A 29 -5.64 -9.76 -10.45
C ASN A 29 -6.10 -8.46 -11.14
N SER A 30 -5.29 -7.91 -12.04
CA SER A 30 -5.65 -6.75 -12.85
C SER A 30 -4.98 -6.82 -14.23
N PRO A 31 -5.61 -7.54 -15.19
CA PRO A 31 -5.11 -7.67 -16.54
C PRO A 31 -4.81 -6.32 -17.21
N ARG A 32 -5.65 -5.31 -16.95
CA ARG A 32 -5.46 -3.94 -17.46
C ARG A 32 -4.18 -3.29 -16.92
N SER A 33 -3.95 -3.39 -15.60
CA SER A 33 -2.75 -2.82 -14.98
C SER A 33 -1.51 -3.54 -15.50
N MET A 34 -1.52 -4.88 -15.56
CA MET A 34 -0.41 -5.65 -16.12
C MET A 34 -0.06 -5.18 -17.54
N LEU A 35 -1.05 -5.07 -18.43
CA LEU A 35 -0.81 -4.61 -19.81
C LEU A 35 -0.32 -3.17 -19.88
N THR A 36 -0.90 -2.27 -19.08
CA THR A 36 -0.51 -0.85 -19.08
C THR A 36 0.93 -0.68 -18.59
N HIS A 37 1.28 -1.33 -17.47
CA HIS A 37 2.61 -1.20 -16.86
C HIS A 37 3.68 -2.03 -17.59
N SER A 38 3.30 -3.08 -18.33
CA SER A 38 4.22 -3.79 -19.23
C SER A 38 4.78 -2.87 -20.32
N ARG A 39 3.97 -1.89 -20.79
CA ARG A 39 4.42 -0.87 -21.73
C ARG A 39 5.48 0.04 -21.10
N THR A 40 5.25 0.51 -19.87
CA THR A 40 6.24 1.35 -19.17
C THR A 40 7.53 0.58 -18.94
N PHE A 41 7.45 -0.71 -18.59
CA PHE A 41 8.62 -1.56 -18.44
C PHE A 41 9.48 -1.64 -19.71
N ILE A 42 8.87 -1.92 -20.88
CA ILE A 42 9.64 -1.99 -22.14
C ILE A 42 10.19 -0.62 -22.54
N GLU A 43 9.51 0.48 -22.20
CA GLU A 43 9.98 1.83 -22.47
C GLU A 43 11.26 2.12 -21.69
N THR A 44 11.27 1.85 -20.39
CA THR A 44 12.45 1.99 -19.54
C THR A 44 13.59 1.04 -19.96
N LEU A 45 13.26 -0.18 -20.39
CA LEU A 45 14.25 -1.13 -20.90
C LEU A 45 14.92 -0.60 -22.18
N LEU A 46 14.14 -0.08 -23.13
CA LEU A 46 14.68 0.50 -24.36
C LEU A 46 15.54 1.74 -24.09
N GLU A 47 15.12 2.60 -23.16
CA GLU A 47 15.92 3.74 -22.71
C GLU A 47 17.28 3.29 -22.15
N LYS A 48 17.28 2.24 -21.33
CA LYS A 48 18.52 1.69 -20.76
C LYS A 48 19.44 1.13 -21.84
N VAL A 49 18.89 0.43 -22.83
CA VAL A 49 19.65 -0.07 -23.99
C VAL A 49 20.27 1.09 -24.77
N MET A 50 19.50 2.14 -25.06
CA MET A 50 20.02 3.32 -25.78
C MET A 50 21.15 4.02 -25.02
N ILE A 51 21.04 4.12 -23.69
CA ILE A 51 22.10 4.68 -22.84
C ILE A 51 23.35 3.80 -22.91
N HIS A 52 23.21 2.48 -22.83
CA HIS A 52 24.33 1.54 -22.90
C HIS A 52 25.05 1.59 -24.26
N GLU A 53 24.30 1.73 -25.34
CA GLU A 53 24.83 1.87 -26.71
C GLU A 53 25.31 3.30 -27.04
N ASN A 54 25.22 4.23 -26.08
CA ASN A 54 25.60 5.64 -26.23
C ASN A 54 24.90 6.32 -27.43
N MET A 55 23.63 6.00 -27.63
CA MET A 55 22.74 6.59 -28.65
C MET A 55 22.03 7.85 -28.11
N GLU A 56 21.48 8.67 -29.00
CA GLU A 56 20.64 9.82 -28.60
C GLU A 56 19.36 9.31 -27.93
N ASN A 57 19.26 9.44 -26.61
CA ASN A 57 18.07 9.09 -25.83
C ASN A 57 17.37 10.37 -25.34
N GLU A 58 16.68 11.03 -26.25
CA GLU A 58 15.89 12.21 -25.95
C GLU A 58 14.60 11.85 -25.18
N PRO A 59 14.21 12.63 -24.15
CA PRO A 59 13.06 12.31 -23.28
C PRO A 59 11.70 12.26 -23.98
N TYR A 60 11.60 12.81 -25.20
CA TYR A 60 10.36 12.87 -25.99
C TYR A 60 10.25 11.79 -27.06
N LEU A 61 11.27 10.93 -27.21
CA LEU A 61 11.22 9.82 -28.16
C LEU A 61 10.12 8.83 -27.78
N THR A 62 9.28 8.49 -28.74
CA THR A 62 8.24 7.49 -28.56
C THR A 62 8.82 6.08 -28.61
N ILE A 63 8.14 5.11 -27.99
CA ILE A 63 8.53 3.69 -28.05
C ILE A 63 8.71 3.19 -29.51
N ILE A 64 7.93 3.71 -30.46
CA ILE A 64 8.05 3.30 -31.87
C ILE A 64 9.37 3.78 -32.46
N GLU A 65 9.70 5.07 -32.25
CA GLU A 65 10.96 5.66 -32.74
C GLU A 65 12.15 4.92 -32.13
N ARG A 66 12.12 4.65 -30.82
CA ARG A 66 13.19 3.89 -30.16
C ARG A 66 13.38 2.49 -30.74
N ILE A 67 12.30 1.77 -31.05
CA ILE A 67 12.38 0.47 -31.70
C ILE A 67 12.99 0.60 -33.10
N GLN A 68 12.62 1.64 -33.85
CA GLN A 68 13.13 1.87 -35.20
C GLN A 68 14.63 2.17 -35.18
N ASP A 69 15.10 3.05 -34.29
CA ASP A 69 16.52 3.42 -34.21
C ASP A 69 17.41 2.21 -33.86
N LEU A 70 16.93 1.33 -32.97
CA LEU A 70 17.64 0.10 -32.60
C LEU A 70 17.61 -0.96 -33.71
N ASP A 71 16.52 -1.04 -34.47
CA ASP A 71 16.38 -1.92 -35.63
C ASP A 71 17.29 -1.49 -36.78
N GLU A 72 17.33 -0.18 -37.08
CA GLU A 72 18.23 0.40 -38.08
C GLU A 72 19.72 0.20 -37.72
N SER A 73 20.03 0.19 -36.43
CA SER A 73 21.37 -0.11 -35.90
C SER A 73 21.70 -1.61 -35.93
N GLY A 74 20.74 -2.48 -36.26
CA GLY A 74 20.92 -3.93 -36.34
C GLY A 74 21.01 -4.64 -34.99
N LEU A 75 20.53 -4.02 -33.91
CA LEU A 75 20.59 -4.55 -32.55
C LEU A 75 19.39 -5.45 -32.19
N LEU A 76 18.31 -5.37 -32.97
CA LEU A 76 17.08 -6.14 -32.76
C LEU A 76 16.96 -7.30 -33.74
N THR A 77 16.55 -8.46 -33.23
CA THR A 77 16.07 -9.56 -34.07
C THR A 77 14.60 -9.33 -34.43
N ASP A 78 14.13 -9.89 -35.55
CA ASP A 78 12.73 -9.80 -35.96
C ASP A 78 11.76 -10.28 -34.87
N GLU A 79 12.16 -11.32 -34.11
CA GLU A 79 11.38 -11.89 -33.02
C GLU A 79 11.22 -10.91 -31.84
N VAL A 80 12.31 -10.26 -31.44
CA VAL A 80 12.32 -9.27 -30.36
C VAL A 80 11.56 -8.02 -30.77
N LYS A 81 11.79 -7.54 -32.00
CA LYS A 81 11.06 -6.40 -32.57
C LYS A 81 9.55 -6.62 -32.58
N ASN A 82 9.11 -7.79 -33.05
CA ASN A 82 7.69 -8.15 -33.04
C ASN A 82 7.13 -8.17 -31.62
N SER A 83 7.87 -8.76 -30.67
CA SER A 83 7.48 -8.81 -29.26
C SER A 83 7.34 -7.41 -28.63
N LEU A 84 8.29 -6.51 -28.90
CA LEU A 84 8.23 -5.10 -28.46
C LEU A 84 7.00 -4.38 -29.02
N HIS A 85 6.69 -4.59 -30.30
CA HIS A 85 5.49 -4.02 -30.92
C HIS A 85 4.19 -4.58 -30.35
N GLU A 86 4.12 -5.87 -30.04
CA GLU A 86 2.92 -6.48 -29.46
C GLU A 86 2.66 -5.99 -28.03
N VAL A 87 3.69 -5.95 -27.16
CA VAL A 87 3.56 -5.38 -25.81
C VAL A 87 3.12 -3.91 -25.89
N ARG A 88 3.73 -3.10 -26.78
CA ARG A 88 3.34 -1.71 -27.01
C ARG A 88 1.86 -1.58 -27.43
N LYS A 89 1.39 -2.40 -28.37
CA LYS A 89 0.00 -2.36 -28.86
C LYS A 89 -0.98 -2.76 -27.76
N LEU A 90 -0.71 -3.84 -27.03
CA LEU A 90 -1.56 -4.34 -25.95
C LEU A 90 -1.64 -3.32 -24.80
N GLY A 91 -0.51 -2.74 -24.39
CA GLY A 91 -0.46 -1.72 -23.35
C GLY A 91 -1.15 -0.41 -23.74
N ASN A 92 -0.97 0.07 -24.98
CA ASN A 92 -1.72 1.23 -25.48
C ASN A 92 -3.23 0.99 -25.48
N LYS A 93 -3.66 -0.20 -25.90
CA LYS A 93 -5.06 -0.59 -25.84
C LYS A 93 -5.56 -0.58 -24.40
N ALA A 94 -4.82 -1.14 -23.46
CA ALA A 94 -5.18 -1.16 -22.03
C ALA A 94 -5.25 0.23 -21.40
N ALA A 95 -4.40 1.17 -21.83
CA ALA A 95 -4.42 2.53 -21.33
C ALA A 95 -5.68 3.29 -21.76
N HIS A 96 -6.07 3.19 -23.04
CA HIS A 96 -7.13 4.04 -23.63
C HIS A 96 -8.52 3.39 -23.72
N ASP A 97 -8.59 2.06 -23.87
CA ASP A 97 -9.85 1.34 -24.02
C ASP A 97 -10.51 1.17 -22.64
N THR A 98 -11.83 1.33 -22.58
CA THR A 98 -12.62 1.15 -21.35
C THR A 98 -13.15 -0.28 -21.20
N ARG A 99 -12.92 -1.16 -22.20
CA ARG A 99 -13.35 -2.55 -22.12
C ARG A 99 -12.63 -3.33 -21.02
N GLN A 100 -13.24 -4.43 -20.62
CA GLN A 100 -12.57 -5.42 -19.78
C GLN A 100 -11.56 -6.24 -20.61
N PHE A 101 -10.39 -6.46 -20.03
CA PHE A 101 -9.29 -7.24 -20.60
C PHE A 101 -9.27 -8.64 -19.99
N ARG A 102 -9.02 -9.65 -20.81
CA ARG A 102 -8.92 -11.03 -20.32
C ARG A 102 -7.51 -11.30 -19.81
N PHE A 103 -7.38 -12.13 -18.77
CA PHE A 103 -6.06 -12.56 -18.27
C PHE A 103 -5.22 -13.26 -19.34
N SER A 104 -5.85 -13.89 -20.34
CA SER A 104 -5.14 -14.45 -21.50
C SER A 104 -4.36 -13.39 -22.29
N GLU A 105 -4.87 -12.17 -22.39
CA GLU A 105 -4.16 -11.06 -23.05
C GLU A 105 -2.93 -10.64 -22.25
N SER A 106 -3.02 -10.70 -20.91
CA SER A 106 -1.88 -10.47 -20.01
C SER A 106 -0.83 -11.57 -20.07
N LEU A 107 -1.25 -12.84 -20.20
CA LEU A 107 -0.34 -13.96 -20.42
C LEU A 107 0.41 -13.83 -21.74
N THR A 108 -0.27 -13.45 -22.83
CA THR A 108 0.39 -13.16 -24.11
C THR A 108 1.41 -12.03 -23.99
N ALA A 109 1.08 -10.94 -23.29
CA ALA A 109 2.06 -9.88 -23.03
C ALA A 109 3.24 -10.37 -22.17
N TRP A 110 2.99 -11.25 -21.20
CA TRP A 110 4.03 -11.84 -20.36
C TRP A 110 5.01 -12.72 -21.14
N GLU A 111 4.50 -13.51 -22.09
CA GLU A 111 5.31 -14.29 -23.03
C GLU A 111 6.20 -13.40 -23.91
N HIS A 112 5.66 -12.29 -24.44
CA HIS A 112 6.46 -11.33 -25.19
C HIS A 112 7.52 -10.64 -24.32
N ILE A 113 7.19 -10.32 -23.06
CA ILE A 113 8.17 -9.79 -22.11
C ILE A 113 9.31 -10.78 -21.91
N TYR A 114 9.06 -12.09 -21.86
CA TYR A 114 10.11 -13.10 -21.74
C TYR A 114 11.09 -13.04 -22.92
N ILE A 115 10.59 -12.96 -24.14
CA ILE A 115 11.42 -12.87 -25.34
C ILE A 115 12.32 -11.62 -25.28
N ILE A 116 11.75 -10.48 -24.88
CA ILE A 116 12.46 -9.20 -24.75
C ILE A 116 13.53 -9.28 -23.65
N VAL A 117 13.17 -9.79 -22.48
CA VAL A 117 14.07 -9.92 -21.33
C VAL A 117 15.20 -10.89 -21.63
N LYS A 118 14.90 -12.03 -22.26
CA LYS A 118 15.90 -13.03 -22.66
C LYS A 118 16.95 -12.41 -23.57
N TRP A 119 16.51 -11.70 -24.62
CA TRP A 119 17.41 -10.96 -25.50
C TRP A 119 18.25 -9.93 -24.74
N PHE A 120 17.64 -9.15 -23.85
CA PHE A 120 18.36 -8.15 -23.07
C PHE A 120 19.46 -8.78 -22.21
N VAL A 121 19.19 -9.92 -21.57
CA VAL A 121 20.20 -10.64 -20.76
C VAL A 121 21.29 -11.25 -21.63
N GLU A 122 20.94 -11.80 -22.79
CA GLU A 122 21.93 -12.40 -23.70
C GLU A 122 22.89 -11.36 -24.30
N VAL A 123 22.42 -10.12 -24.52
CA VAL A 123 23.22 -9.05 -25.11
C VAL A 123 23.95 -8.21 -24.07
N TYR A 124 23.29 -7.88 -22.94
CA TYR A 124 23.78 -6.92 -21.94
C TYR A 124 24.10 -7.56 -20.59
N GLY A 125 23.75 -8.83 -20.37
CA GLY A 125 24.01 -9.55 -19.14
C GLY A 125 25.44 -10.09 -19.03
N SER A 126 25.78 -10.58 -17.84
CA SER A 126 27.05 -11.28 -17.61
C SER A 126 27.00 -12.71 -18.14
N HIS A 127 28.12 -13.24 -18.61
CA HIS A 127 28.24 -14.59 -19.21
C HIS A 127 27.90 -15.75 -18.26
N ASP A 128 27.75 -15.47 -16.95
CA ASP A 128 27.41 -16.45 -15.91
C ASP A 128 25.90 -16.60 -15.68
N ILE A 129 25.06 -15.83 -16.39
CA ILE A 129 23.60 -15.82 -16.19
C ILE A 129 22.92 -16.77 -17.18
N GLU A 130 22.43 -17.90 -16.70
CA GLU A 130 21.58 -18.80 -17.48
C GLU A 130 20.11 -18.37 -17.39
N VAL A 131 19.50 -18.05 -18.54
CA VAL A 131 18.07 -17.71 -18.64
C VAL A 131 17.25 -19.01 -18.63
N PRO A 132 16.34 -19.22 -17.66
CA PRO A 132 15.50 -20.41 -17.62
C PRO A 132 14.50 -20.46 -18.79
N GLU A 133 14.04 -21.66 -19.15
CA GLU A 133 12.94 -21.83 -20.10
C GLU A 133 11.64 -21.20 -19.57
N TYR A 134 10.84 -20.63 -20.48
CA TYR A 134 9.59 -19.96 -20.13
C TYR A 134 8.60 -20.89 -19.41
N VAL A 135 8.01 -20.38 -18.33
CA VAL A 135 6.93 -21.04 -17.60
C VAL A 135 5.81 -20.04 -17.35
N ASP A 136 4.57 -20.45 -17.63
CA ASP A 136 3.39 -19.65 -17.33
C ASP A 136 3.33 -19.33 -15.82
N PRO A 137 2.99 -18.08 -15.46
CA PRO A 137 2.94 -17.67 -14.07
C PRO A 137 1.78 -18.36 -13.37
N VAL A 138 2.06 -18.87 -12.17
CA VAL A 138 1.05 -19.59 -11.37
C VAL A 138 0.14 -18.59 -10.69
N MET A 139 -1.17 -18.82 -10.74
CA MET A 139 -2.16 -18.01 -10.01
C MET A 139 -1.96 -18.21 -8.50
N ARG A 140 -1.30 -17.25 -7.84
CA ARG A 140 -1.11 -17.24 -6.38
C ARG A 140 -2.37 -16.68 -5.72
N ARG A 141 -3.06 -17.49 -4.92
CA ARG A 141 -4.31 -17.10 -4.23
C ARG A 141 -4.08 -16.35 -2.91
N ASP A 142 -2.84 -16.32 -2.41
CA ASP A 142 -2.56 -15.89 -1.03
C ASP A 142 -2.36 -14.37 -0.88
N HIS A 143 -2.19 -13.63 -1.99
CA HIS A 143 -1.91 -12.18 -1.97
C HIS A 143 -2.81 -11.40 -2.94
N SER A 144 -4.14 -11.45 -2.75
CA SER A 144 -5.04 -10.59 -3.51
C SER A 144 -4.93 -9.14 -3.00
N TYR A 145 -4.07 -8.35 -3.61
CA TYR A 145 -4.08 -6.89 -3.47
C TYR A 145 -5.42 -6.33 -3.95
N ASP A 146 -5.91 -5.28 -3.30
CA ASP A 146 -7.02 -4.50 -3.87
C ASP A 146 -6.55 -3.84 -5.18
N LEU A 147 -7.45 -3.64 -6.14
CA LEU A 147 -7.09 -3.14 -7.47
C LEU A 147 -6.50 -1.73 -7.40
N GLU A 148 -7.02 -0.90 -6.50
CA GLU A 148 -6.48 0.44 -6.24
C GLU A 148 -5.11 0.41 -5.54
N GLU A 149 -4.89 -0.55 -4.64
CA GLU A 149 -3.59 -0.77 -4.00
C GLU A 149 -2.53 -1.18 -5.01
N MET A 150 -2.87 -2.08 -5.94
CA MET A 150 -1.96 -2.46 -7.03
C MET A 150 -1.59 -1.28 -7.91
N ASN A 151 -2.56 -0.45 -8.31
CA ASN A 151 -2.27 0.73 -9.13
C ASN A 151 -1.34 1.71 -8.39
N PHE A 152 -1.55 1.89 -7.09
CA PHE A 152 -0.65 2.71 -6.27
C PHE A 152 0.77 2.13 -6.19
N ARG A 153 0.91 0.81 -6.03
CA ARG A 153 2.21 0.12 -6.09
C ARG A 153 2.90 0.36 -7.42
N PHE A 154 2.18 0.18 -8.52
CA PHE A 154 2.73 0.37 -9.86
C PHE A 154 3.22 1.80 -10.08
N GLN A 155 2.45 2.80 -9.69
CA GLN A 155 2.86 4.20 -9.81
C GLN A 155 4.17 4.48 -9.06
N LYS A 156 4.30 3.99 -7.82
CA LYS A 156 5.54 4.13 -7.05
C LYS A 156 6.74 3.44 -7.71
N ILE A 157 6.55 2.26 -8.30
CA ILE A 157 7.63 1.55 -9.00
C ILE A 157 8.03 2.26 -10.28
N GLU A 158 7.05 2.74 -11.06
CA GLU A 158 7.36 3.50 -12.28
C GLU A 158 8.16 4.75 -11.97
N GLU A 159 7.86 5.43 -10.86
CA GLU A 159 8.64 6.57 -10.39
C GLU A 159 10.07 6.17 -10.05
N LEU A 160 10.27 5.06 -9.32
CA LEU A 160 11.60 4.54 -8.99
C LEU A 160 12.39 4.13 -10.24
N LEU A 161 11.76 3.42 -11.17
CA LEU A 161 12.38 3.03 -12.44
C LEU A 161 12.86 4.24 -13.23
N LYS A 162 12.02 5.28 -13.33
CA LYS A 162 12.36 6.51 -14.04
C LYS A 162 13.49 7.27 -13.36
N GLN A 163 13.50 7.33 -12.03
CA GLN A 163 14.59 7.96 -11.28
C GLN A 163 15.92 7.23 -11.48
N ALA A 164 15.92 5.88 -11.48
CA ALA A 164 17.11 5.08 -11.73
C ALA A 164 17.71 5.39 -13.11
N VAL A 165 16.89 5.41 -14.16
CA VAL A 165 17.35 5.73 -15.53
C VAL A 165 17.85 7.18 -15.64
N GLN A 166 17.20 8.15 -14.99
CA GLN A 166 17.66 9.55 -15.00
C GLN A 166 19.02 9.73 -14.33
N ASN A 167 19.31 8.96 -13.28
CA ASN A 167 20.61 8.99 -12.59
C ASN A 167 21.74 8.37 -13.45
N GLU A 168 21.39 7.48 -14.39
CA GLU A 168 22.33 6.86 -15.34
C GLU A 168 22.66 7.77 -16.54
N GLN A 169 21.95 8.90 -16.75
CA GLN A 169 22.25 9.84 -17.85
C GLN A 169 23.50 10.70 -17.57
N PRO A 170 24.42 10.88 -18.54
CA PRO A 170 25.58 11.76 -18.36
C PRO A 170 25.16 13.23 -18.30
N LYS A 171 25.52 13.93 -17.21
CA LYS A 171 25.38 15.40 -17.10
C LYS A 171 26.14 16.07 -18.25
N GLN A 172 25.42 16.60 -19.24
CA GLN A 172 26.03 17.47 -20.23
C GLN A 172 26.51 18.77 -19.55
N VAL A 173 27.82 18.97 -19.62
CA VAL A 173 28.50 20.21 -19.24
C VAL A 173 28.26 21.22 -20.35
N SER A 174 27.55 22.31 -20.08
CA SER A 174 27.54 23.50 -20.93
C SER A 174 28.17 24.69 -20.20
N VAL A 175 29.42 24.96 -20.56
CA VAL A 175 30.24 26.15 -20.30
C VAL A 175 30.42 26.76 -21.71
N ASP A 176 30.18 28.03 -22.07
CA ASP A 176 30.24 29.28 -21.32
C ASP A 176 29.61 30.46 -22.11
N SER A 177 29.11 31.46 -21.36
CA SER A 177 29.33 32.91 -21.54
C SER A 177 28.80 33.71 -22.76
N HIS A 178 27.85 34.62 -22.52
CA HIS A 178 28.03 36.11 -22.57
C HIS A 178 26.68 36.85 -22.44
N ASN A 179 26.43 37.52 -21.30
CA ASN A 179 26.34 38.99 -21.30
C ASN A 179 26.29 39.56 -19.87
N LEU A 180 27.31 40.38 -19.58
CA LEU A 180 27.43 41.24 -18.42
C LEU A 180 26.62 42.53 -18.67
N ASN A 181 25.85 42.98 -17.69
CA ASN A 181 25.80 44.41 -17.42
C ASN A 181 25.54 44.71 -15.95
N ALA A 182 26.15 45.79 -15.50
CA ALA A 182 26.70 45.97 -14.16
C ALA A 182 25.82 46.81 -13.20
N LYS A 183 25.97 46.48 -11.90
CA LYS A 183 26.06 47.32 -10.68
C LYS A 183 25.12 48.54 -10.50
N SER A 184 24.44 48.60 -9.34
CA SER A 184 24.86 49.46 -8.19
C SER A 184 24.02 49.23 -6.92
N THR A 185 24.72 48.77 -5.86
CA THR A 185 24.67 49.13 -4.41
C THR A 185 23.34 49.23 -3.64
N ASN A 186 23.08 48.33 -2.67
CA ASN A 186 23.29 48.44 -1.18
C ASN A 186 21.92 48.62 -0.48
N ASP A 187 21.50 48.02 0.63
CA ASP A 187 22.06 47.17 1.70
C ASP A 187 20.86 46.48 2.43
N ALA A 188 21.17 45.42 3.20
CA ALA A 188 20.46 44.88 4.37
C ALA A 188 19.60 43.59 4.26
N ASP A 189 20.07 42.59 5.02
CA ASP A 189 19.39 41.49 5.72
C ASP A 189 18.68 40.39 4.93
N SER A 190 19.31 39.20 4.87
CA SER A 190 18.63 37.90 5.03
C SER A 190 19.61 36.71 5.03
N GLU A 191 19.40 35.82 6.00
CA GLU A 191 19.43 34.36 5.87
C GLU A 191 20.77 33.65 5.58
N THR A 192 21.38 33.12 6.66
CA THR A 192 22.18 31.89 6.57
C THR A 192 21.38 30.75 7.20
N GLY A 193 20.54 30.12 6.38
CA GLY A 193 19.85 28.87 6.69
C GLY A 193 20.83 27.69 6.64
N GLY A 194 20.95 26.99 7.77
CA GLY A 194 21.68 25.73 7.90
C GLY A 194 21.01 24.57 7.14
N PRO A 195 21.71 23.43 7.01
CA PRO A 195 21.38 22.38 6.07
C PRO A 195 20.08 21.66 6.45
N VAL A 196 19.14 21.59 5.51
CA VAL A 196 17.92 20.79 5.62
C VAL A 196 18.27 19.35 5.23
N GLU A 197 18.41 18.48 6.23
CA GLU A 197 18.28 17.04 6.05
C GLU A 197 16.85 16.75 5.55
N LYS A 198 16.71 16.45 4.25
CA LYS A 198 15.47 15.91 3.71
C LYS A 198 15.47 14.40 3.90
N GLN A 199 14.35 13.92 4.45
CA GLN A 199 14.01 12.53 4.71
C GLN A 199 14.22 11.63 3.48
N GLU A 200 15.34 10.91 3.45
CA GLU A 200 15.49 9.63 2.76
C GLU A 200 14.99 8.52 3.69
N VAL A 201 13.68 8.38 3.87
CA VAL A 201 13.14 7.05 4.21
C VAL A 201 13.05 6.32 2.89
N SER A 202 13.88 5.29 2.71
CA SER A 202 14.02 4.59 1.44
C SER A 202 12.66 4.08 0.95
N LEU A 203 12.23 4.57 -0.22
CA LEU A 203 11.06 4.07 -0.95
C LEU A 203 11.11 2.54 -1.14
N SER A 204 12.30 1.91 -1.12
CA SER A 204 12.46 0.46 -1.17
C SER A 204 11.82 -0.25 0.03
N GLU A 205 12.00 0.26 1.26
CA GLU A 205 11.51 -0.35 2.50
C GLU A 205 9.97 -0.33 2.60
N THR A 206 9.33 0.69 2.02
CA THR A 206 7.86 0.83 2.06
C THR A 206 7.13 -0.23 1.24
N MET A 207 7.83 -0.80 0.26
CA MET A 207 7.27 -1.59 -0.83
C MET A 207 7.44 -3.09 -0.66
N ASP A 208 8.40 -3.51 0.17
CA ASP A 208 8.56 -4.90 0.64
C ASP A 208 7.55 -5.26 1.74
N LYS A 209 6.73 -4.28 2.15
CA LYS A 209 5.61 -4.51 3.08
C LYS A 209 4.52 -5.34 2.40
N ALA A 210 3.99 -6.31 3.15
CA ALA A 210 2.94 -7.22 2.71
C ALA A 210 1.67 -6.49 2.23
N PRO A 211 0.85 -7.12 1.37
CA PRO A 211 -0.42 -6.56 0.88
C PRO A 211 -1.29 -5.95 1.99
N GLY A 212 -1.77 -4.74 1.72
CA GLY A 212 -2.49 -3.83 2.59
C GLY A 212 -1.59 -2.91 3.42
N LEU A 213 -0.37 -3.33 3.78
CA LEU A 213 0.50 -2.62 4.74
C LEU A 213 1.35 -1.51 4.14
N ILE A 214 1.17 -1.24 2.85
CA ILE A 214 1.94 -0.25 2.10
C ILE A 214 1.49 1.14 2.54
N PRO A 215 2.40 2.01 3.00
CA PRO A 215 2.03 3.34 3.42
C PRO A 215 1.62 4.19 2.22
N ILE A 216 0.44 4.79 2.30
CA ILE A 216 -0.09 5.71 1.29
C ILE A 216 0.28 7.15 1.57
N ARG A 217 0.44 7.50 2.85
CA ARG A 217 0.79 8.85 3.31
C ARG A 217 1.34 8.81 4.72
N THR A 218 1.90 9.93 5.16
CA THR A 218 2.36 10.14 6.53
C THR A 218 1.58 11.30 7.16
N ILE A 219 1.06 11.09 8.37
CA ILE A 219 0.45 12.14 9.19
C ILE A 219 1.47 12.55 10.24
N SER A 220 1.70 13.85 10.43
CA SER A 220 2.69 14.36 11.40
C SER A 220 2.09 15.31 12.44
N TYR A 221 2.77 15.39 13.58
CA TYR A 221 2.54 16.34 14.66
C TYR A 221 3.89 16.73 15.24
N GLY A 222 4.23 18.02 15.21
CA GLY A 222 5.58 18.49 15.52
C GLY A 222 6.63 17.85 14.61
N ASN A 223 7.59 17.15 15.23
CA ASN A 223 8.64 16.41 14.54
C ASN A 223 8.32 14.91 14.36
N ASP A 224 7.21 14.44 14.94
CA ASP A 224 6.81 13.04 14.88
C ASP A 224 5.88 12.78 13.69
N GLY A 225 6.00 11.60 13.08
CA GLY A 225 5.16 11.15 11.97
C GLY A 225 4.68 9.71 12.16
N VAL A 226 3.51 9.41 11.64
CA VAL A 226 2.97 8.05 11.52
C VAL A 226 2.58 7.75 10.08
N GLU A 227 3.09 6.64 9.57
CA GLU A 227 2.71 6.12 8.27
C GLU A 227 1.31 5.51 8.31
N VAL A 228 0.47 5.85 7.35
CA VAL A 228 -0.88 5.29 7.20
C VAL A 228 -0.86 4.23 6.09
N PRO A 229 -1.06 2.94 6.43
CA PRO A 229 -1.22 1.87 5.44
C PRO A 229 -2.43 2.07 4.51
N TYR A 230 -2.33 1.54 3.29
CA TYR A 230 -3.36 1.60 2.26
C TYR A 230 -4.72 1.13 2.79
N PHE A 231 -4.75 0.01 3.51
CA PHE A 231 -6.01 -0.55 4.00
C PHE A 231 -6.75 0.34 5.01
N LEU A 232 -6.06 1.31 5.60
CA LEU A 232 -6.65 2.28 6.51
C LEU A 232 -7.21 3.51 5.81
N ARG A 233 -7.02 3.69 4.49
CA ARG A 233 -7.43 4.90 3.75
C ARG A 233 -8.86 5.33 4.04
N ASP A 234 -9.79 4.39 3.88
CA ASP A 234 -11.22 4.65 4.00
C ASP A 234 -11.77 4.17 5.35
N THR A 235 -10.88 3.98 6.33
CA THR A 235 -11.27 3.53 7.67
C THR A 235 -11.96 4.65 8.43
N PHE A 236 -13.13 4.34 8.97
CA PHE A 236 -13.88 5.22 9.85
C PHE A 236 -13.26 5.26 11.25
N LEU A 237 -12.92 6.46 11.72
CA LEU A 237 -12.37 6.72 13.04
C LEU A 237 -13.51 6.79 14.06
N LEU A 238 -13.87 5.62 14.60
CA LEU A 238 -14.89 5.51 15.66
C LEU A 238 -14.40 6.24 16.92
N PRO A 239 -15.10 7.30 17.40
CA PRO A 239 -14.65 8.07 18.57
C PRO A 239 -14.41 7.22 19.82
N GLN A 240 -15.18 6.13 19.98
CA GLN A 240 -15.07 5.21 21.11
C GLN A 240 -13.72 4.47 21.18
N ARG A 241 -12.93 4.47 20.09
CA ARG A 241 -11.57 3.91 20.08
C ARG A 241 -10.50 4.89 20.56
N PHE A 242 -10.87 6.13 20.83
CA PHE A 242 -9.98 7.20 21.25
C PHE A 242 -10.43 7.68 22.63
N GLU A 243 -10.01 7.03 23.70
CA GLU A 243 -10.55 7.25 25.05
C GLU A 243 -10.45 8.71 25.52
N ASN A 244 -9.31 9.34 25.23
CA ASN A 244 -9.03 10.71 25.64
C ASN A 244 -9.53 11.72 24.60
N SER A 245 -9.66 11.30 23.34
CA SER A 245 -10.11 12.15 22.23
C SER A 245 -11.56 11.90 21.80
N GLU A 246 -12.35 11.08 22.51
CA GLU A 246 -13.72 10.71 22.10
C GLU A 246 -14.58 11.96 21.90
N ARG A 247 -14.63 12.84 22.91
CA ARG A 247 -15.41 14.09 22.84
C ARG A 247 -14.88 15.05 21.78
N PHE A 248 -13.57 15.04 21.56
CA PHE A 248 -12.91 15.85 20.54
C PHE A 248 -13.35 15.40 19.14
N LEU A 249 -13.28 14.10 18.85
CA LEU A 249 -13.73 13.50 17.60
C LEU A 249 -15.24 13.63 17.36
N VAL A 250 -16.07 13.44 18.39
CA VAL A 250 -17.52 13.63 18.27
C VAL A 250 -17.87 15.06 17.86
N ARG A 251 -17.18 16.06 18.42
CA ARG A 251 -17.39 17.46 18.02
C ARG A 251 -16.81 17.75 16.64
N LEU A 252 -15.65 17.18 16.30
CA LEU A 252 -15.02 17.33 14.99
C LEU A 252 -15.92 16.81 13.86
N GLY A 253 -16.45 15.59 14.03
CA GLY A 253 -17.34 14.94 13.07
C GLY A 253 -18.74 15.56 12.97
N GLY A 254 -19.04 16.59 13.76
CA GLY A 254 -20.22 17.44 13.61
C GLY A 254 -19.95 18.79 12.93
N VAL A 255 -18.69 19.18 12.75
CA VAL A 255 -18.28 20.48 12.17
C VAL A 255 -17.64 20.32 10.79
N GLU A 256 -16.80 19.30 10.58
CA GLU A 256 -15.99 19.18 9.34
C GLU A 256 -15.99 17.77 8.72
N GLU A 257 -16.95 16.91 9.08
CA GLU A 257 -17.07 15.55 8.53
C GLU A 257 -15.85 14.63 8.67
N ALA A 258 -14.75 15.04 9.33
CA ALA A 258 -13.50 14.29 9.53
C ALA A 258 -13.68 13.01 10.36
N ARG A 259 -14.30 12.02 9.74
CA ARG A 259 -14.62 10.71 10.29
C ARG A 259 -13.84 9.61 9.59
N ILE A 260 -13.21 9.91 8.45
CA ILE A 260 -12.44 8.96 7.65
C ILE A 260 -10.95 9.31 7.75
N MET A 261 -10.09 8.28 7.79
CA MET A 261 -8.64 8.45 7.87
C MET A 261 -8.06 9.33 6.74
N SER A 262 -8.59 9.24 5.52
CA SER A 262 -8.18 10.03 4.36
C SER A 262 -8.49 11.53 4.46
N GLU A 263 -9.48 11.92 5.27
CA GLU A 263 -9.91 13.31 5.45
C GLU A 263 -9.03 14.08 6.45
N LEU A 264 -8.23 13.37 7.24
CA LEU A 264 -7.29 14.03 8.16
C LEU A 264 -6.23 14.81 7.36
N PRO A 265 -5.79 15.99 7.81
CA PRO A 265 -4.71 16.72 7.16
C PRO A 265 -3.35 16.01 7.34
N GLU A 266 -2.38 16.33 6.50
CA GLU A 266 -1.01 15.80 6.62
C GLU A 266 -0.32 16.24 7.91
N ARG A 267 -0.63 17.45 8.41
CA ARG A 267 -0.14 17.97 9.70
C ARG A 267 -1.30 18.19 10.66
N LEU A 268 -1.21 17.59 11.85
CA LEU A 268 -2.15 17.79 12.95
C LEU A 268 -1.75 18.94 13.88
N ASP A 269 -0.68 19.67 13.57
CA ASP A 269 -0.31 20.90 14.28
C ASP A 269 -1.48 21.90 14.22
N GLY A 270 -1.93 22.38 15.39
CA GLY A 270 -3.05 23.33 15.45
C GLY A 270 -4.41 22.72 15.10
N PHE A 271 -4.55 21.39 15.00
CA PHE A 271 -5.81 20.74 14.61
C PHE A 271 -6.98 21.07 15.55
N HIS A 272 -6.69 21.32 16.83
CA HIS A 272 -7.66 21.80 17.83
C HIS A 272 -8.34 23.12 17.47
N ASN A 273 -7.73 23.99 16.66
CA ASN A 273 -8.29 25.30 16.30
C ASN A 273 -9.62 25.20 15.53
N ARG A 274 -9.91 24.03 14.96
CA ARG A 274 -11.17 23.72 14.27
C ARG A 274 -12.36 23.65 15.22
N ILE A 275 -12.12 23.50 16.53
CA ILE A 275 -13.18 23.37 17.53
C ILE A 275 -12.95 24.34 18.69
N VAL A 276 -13.99 25.11 19.02
CA VAL A 276 -13.96 26.04 20.15
C VAL A 276 -13.79 25.26 21.47
N ARG A 277 -12.93 25.78 22.36
CA ARG A 277 -12.59 25.25 23.71
C ARG A 277 -11.62 24.05 23.74
N TYR A 278 -10.93 23.77 22.65
CA TYR A 278 -9.81 22.82 22.64
C TYR A 278 -8.48 23.57 22.54
N ASN A 279 -7.43 22.95 23.03
CA ASN A 279 -6.06 23.48 23.05
C ASN A 279 -5.11 22.48 22.39
N GLU A 280 -3.85 22.88 22.31
CA GLU A 280 -2.76 22.10 21.70
C GLU A 280 -2.65 20.67 22.26
N THR A 281 -2.82 20.50 23.58
CA THR A 281 -2.72 19.17 24.22
C THR A 281 -3.74 18.18 23.67
N HIS A 282 -4.90 18.62 23.17
CA HIS A 282 -5.87 17.69 22.56
C HIS A 282 -5.44 17.23 21.17
N SER A 283 -4.71 18.06 20.41
CA SER A 283 -4.14 17.65 19.12
C SER A 283 -3.02 16.63 19.33
N GLU A 284 -2.17 16.87 20.33
CA GLU A 284 -1.11 15.95 20.74
C GLU A 284 -1.66 14.59 21.19
N VAL A 285 -2.64 14.60 22.10
CA VAL A 285 -3.28 13.37 22.60
C VAL A 285 -3.97 12.61 21.47
N PHE A 286 -4.67 13.31 20.58
CA PHE A 286 -5.30 12.68 19.41
C PHE A 286 -4.26 12.04 18.49
N PHE A 287 -3.13 12.70 18.21
CA PHE A 287 -2.06 12.12 17.41
C PHE A 287 -1.46 10.87 18.06
N SER A 288 -1.22 10.90 19.37
CA SER A 288 -0.77 9.73 20.14
C SER A 288 -1.75 8.56 20.02
N GLU A 289 -3.06 8.81 20.21
CA GLU A 289 -4.08 7.77 20.08
C GLU A 289 -4.23 7.26 18.64
N LEU A 290 -4.09 8.14 17.64
CA LEU A 290 -4.09 7.77 16.22
C LEU A 290 -2.92 6.85 15.88
N ARG A 291 -1.74 7.15 16.40
CA ARG A 291 -0.55 6.28 16.23
C ARG A 291 -0.79 4.90 16.84
N ASN A 292 -1.37 4.84 18.04
CA ASN A 292 -1.71 3.58 18.69
C ASN A 292 -2.76 2.80 17.88
N PHE A 293 -3.81 3.48 17.41
CA PHE A 293 -4.84 2.90 16.56
C PHE A 293 -4.25 2.26 15.29
N ILE A 294 -3.36 2.97 14.57
CA ILE A 294 -2.74 2.45 13.34
C ILE A 294 -1.92 1.20 13.66
N ASN A 295 -1.12 1.21 14.72
CA ASN A 295 -0.32 0.07 15.14
C ASN A 295 -1.17 -1.15 15.52
N GLU A 296 -2.29 -0.92 16.23
CA GLU A 296 -3.25 -1.97 16.57
C GLU A 296 -3.89 -2.58 15.32
N GLU A 297 -4.33 -1.77 14.37
CA GLU A 297 -4.94 -2.27 13.13
C GLU A 297 -3.96 -3.07 12.28
N ILE A 298 -2.70 -2.62 12.19
CA ILE A 298 -1.64 -3.40 11.52
C ILE A 298 -1.46 -4.76 12.22
N ARG A 299 -1.45 -4.80 13.55
CA ARG A 299 -1.32 -6.04 14.33
C ARG A 299 -2.50 -6.98 14.07
N ARG A 300 -3.73 -6.47 14.11
CA ARG A 300 -4.96 -7.23 13.87
C ARG A 300 -4.99 -7.81 12.46
N ARG A 301 -4.60 -7.03 11.45
CA ARG A 301 -4.51 -7.51 10.07
C ARG A 301 -3.50 -8.66 9.92
N LYS A 302 -2.30 -8.52 10.50
CA LYS A 302 -1.28 -9.59 10.50
C LYS A 302 -1.78 -10.85 11.21
N LEU A 303 -2.47 -10.69 12.34
CA LEU A 303 -3.05 -11.82 13.09
C LEU A 303 -4.06 -12.59 12.23
N MET A 304 -4.98 -11.88 11.57
CA MET A 304 -5.99 -12.48 10.71
C MET A 304 -5.40 -13.14 9.45
N GLN A 305 -4.34 -12.57 8.87
CA GLN A 305 -3.63 -13.18 7.75
C GLN A 305 -2.92 -14.48 8.16
N ASN A 306 -2.34 -14.53 9.35
CA ASN A 306 -1.62 -15.71 9.84
C ASN A 306 -2.55 -16.86 10.28
N ARG A 307 -3.82 -16.57 10.61
CA ARG A 307 -4.79 -17.54 11.13
C ARG A 307 -6.10 -17.48 10.34
N PRO A 308 -6.08 -17.81 9.04
CA PRO A 308 -7.26 -17.71 8.18
C PRO A 308 -8.33 -18.70 8.64
N GLY A 309 -9.58 -18.22 8.73
CA GLY A 309 -10.74 -19.04 9.13
C GLY A 309 -11.07 -19.00 10.63
N GLU A 310 -10.18 -18.47 11.48
CA GLU A 310 -10.51 -18.20 12.88
C GLU A 310 -11.37 -16.92 13.01
N LEU A 311 -12.38 -16.96 13.88
CA LEU A 311 -13.19 -15.79 14.21
C LEU A 311 -12.59 -15.08 15.43
N PHE A 312 -12.21 -13.81 15.27
CA PHE A 312 -11.67 -12.98 16.33
C PHE A 312 -12.67 -11.93 16.80
N LEU A 313 -12.78 -11.77 18.12
CA LEU A 313 -13.42 -10.62 18.76
C LEU A 313 -12.34 -9.77 19.42
N PHE A 314 -12.41 -8.47 19.21
CA PHE A 314 -11.44 -7.51 19.73
C PHE A 314 -12.09 -6.54 20.71
N TYR A 315 -11.35 -6.24 21.77
CA TYR A 315 -11.65 -5.16 22.70
C TYR A 315 -10.36 -4.40 22.99
N LYS A 316 -10.25 -3.18 22.45
CA LYS A 316 -9.01 -2.38 22.50
C LYS A 316 -7.81 -3.20 21.97
N SER A 317 -6.74 -3.28 22.75
CA SER A 317 -5.52 -4.01 22.44
C SER A 317 -5.60 -5.51 22.75
N GLU A 318 -6.75 -6.04 23.14
CA GLU A 318 -6.94 -7.46 23.50
C GLU A 318 -7.87 -8.18 22.50
N GLU A 319 -7.64 -9.49 22.35
CA GLU A 319 -8.39 -10.35 21.45
C GLU A 319 -8.88 -11.64 22.13
N ILE A 320 -9.95 -12.21 21.57
CA ILE A 320 -10.47 -13.55 21.88
C ILE A 320 -10.67 -14.30 20.57
N VAL A 321 -10.23 -15.56 20.53
CA VAL A 321 -10.56 -16.51 19.45
C VAL A 321 -11.89 -17.18 19.78
N VAL A 322 -12.88 -17.00 18.92
CA VAL A 322 -14.19 -17.67 19.03
C VAL A 322 -14.07 -19.08 18.49
N THR A 323 -13.80 -20.02 19.39
CA THR A 323 -13.87 -21.45 19.11
C THR A 323 -15.32 -21.88 18.85
N GLU A 324 -15.54 -23.05 18.24
CA GLU A 324 -16.91 -23.56 18.05
C GLU A 324 -17.70 -23.62 19.35
N GLU A 325 -17.04 -24.00 20.45
CA GLU A 325 -17.65 -24.13 21.76
C GLU A 325 -17.97 -22.80 22.42
N LEU A 326 -17.12 -21.79 22.23
CA LEU A 326 -17.41 -20.44 22.69
C LEU A 326 -18.52 -19.81 21.85
N GLY A 327 -18.49 -20.03 20.54
CA GLY A 327 -19.44 -19.47 19.58
C GLY A 327 -20.88 -19.94 19.75
N LYS A 328 -21.10 -21.15 20.30
CA LYS A 328 -22.44 -21.72 20.59
C LYS A 328 -23.09 -21.16 21.86
N ILE A 329 -22.37 -20.39 22.68
CA ILE A 329 -22.93 -19.86 23.93
C ILE A 329 -23.99 -18.80 23.61
N GLU A 330 -25.18 -18.96 24.18
CA GLU A 330 -26.28 -18.01 24.07
C GLU A 330 -26.03 -16.75 24.90
N ILE A 331 -26.34 -15.60 24.33
CA ILE A 331 -26.31 -14.30 24.99
C ILE A 331 -27.62 -14.11 25.75
N ASN A 332 -27.66 -14.64 26.97
CA ASN A 332 -28.81 -14.55 27.86
C ASN A 332 -28.38 -14.14 29.29
N LYS A 333 -29.36 -13.87 30.16
CA LYS A 333 -29.16 -13.37 31.53
C LYS A 333 -28.57 -14.42 32.49
N GLU A 334 -28.55 -15.69 32.10
CA GLU A 334 -27.96 -16.78 32.87
C GLU A 334 -26.46 -16.89 32.57
N ASN A 335 -26.11 -16.81 31.29
CA ASN A 335 -24.72 -16.87 30.83
C ASN A 335 -23.97 -15.57 31.11
N PHE A 336 -24.62 -14.41 30.94
CA PHE A 336 -24.00 -13.11 31.12
C PHE A 336 -24.72 -12.30 32.19
N THR A 337 -23.98 -11.86 33.21
CA THR A 337 -24.56 -11.18 34.38
C THR A 337 -24.18 -9.70 34.45
N GLY A 338 -24.97 -8.91 35.18
CA GLY A 338 -24.70 -7.48 35.39
C GLY A 338 -25.10 -6.53 34.26
N MET A 339 -25.63 -7.05 33.14
CA MET A 339 -25.99 -6.24 31.97
C MET A 339 -27.29 -6.67 31.26
N PRO A 340 -28.43 -6.79 31.98
CA PRO A 340 -29.68 -7.26 31.40
C PRO A 340 -30.16 -6.39 30.23
N GLY A 341 -29.99 -5.07 30.31
CA GLY A 341 -30.41 -4.16 29.25
C GLY A 341 -29.55 -4.25 27.97
N LEU A 342 -28.28 -4.64 28.06
CA LEU A 342 -27.46 -4.90 26.86
C LEU A 342 -27.89 -6.22 26.22
N ILE A 343 -28.13 -7.26 27.02
CA ILE A 343 -28.58 -8.57 26.55
C ILE A 343 -29.92 -8.46 25.82
N ASP A 344 -30.87 -7.71 26.37
CA ASP A 344 -32.17 -7.50 25.74
C ASP A 344 -32.02 -6.79 24.38
N GLN A 345 -31.23 -5.70 24.32
CA GLN A 345 -30.94 -4.96 23.08
C GLN A 345 -30.18 -5.79 22.03
N LEU A 346 -29.22 -6.63 22.45
CA LEU A 346 -28.49 -7.53 21.54
C LEU A 346 -29.43 -8.55 20.90
N ASN A 347 -30.33 -9.14 21.70
CA ASN A 347 -31.31 -10.11 21.22
C ASN A 347 -32.35 -9.47 20.29
N GLU A 348 -32.78 -8.24 20.56
CA GLU A 348 -33.63 -7.45 19.67
C GLU A 348 -32.97 -7.22 18.30
N ASP A 349 -31.66 -6.97 18.28
CA ASP A 349 -30.85 -6.83 17.06
C ASP A 349 -30.47 -8.18 16.40
N GLY A 350 -30.96 -9.30 16.94
CA GLY A 350 -30.72 -10.64 16.39
C GLY A 350 -29.39 -11.28 16.76
N ILE A 351 -28.60 -10.66 17.65
CA ILE A 351 -27.33 -11.19 18.16
C ILE A 351 -27.65 -12.13 19.33
N LYS A 352 -27.81 -13.42 19.03
CA LYS A 352 -28.26 -14.44 19.99
C LYS A 352 -27.12 -15.26 20.57
N PHE A 353 -26.06 -15.47 19.79
CA PHE A 353 -24.91 -16.28 20.17
C PHE A 353 -23.63 -15.46 20.17
N VAL A 354 -22.60 -15.92 20.89
CA VAL A 354 -21.28 -15.25 20.91
C VAL A 354 -20.68 -15.11 19.50
N ARG A 355 -20.90 -16.09 18.62
CA ARG A 355 -20.45 -16.00 17.21
C ARG A 355 -21.13 -14.88 16.40
N ASP A 356 -22.26 -14.38 16.87
CA ASP A 356 -23.03 -13.32 16.19
C ASP A 356 -22.55 -11.91 16.62
N LEU A 357 -21.63 -11.83 17.59
CA LEU A 357 -21.11 -10.55 18.07
C LEU A 357 -20.32 -9.81 16.98
N PRO A 358 -20.36 -8.47 16.96
CA PRO A 358 -19.51 -7.69 16.09
C PRO A 358 -18.04 -7.94 16.43
N LYS A 359 -17.18 -7.96 15.41
CA LYS A 359 -15.73 -8.15 15.58
C LYS A 359 -15.13 -7.14 16.57
N GLU A 360 -15.63 -5.91 16.58
CA GLU A 360 -15.23 -4.88 17.55
C GLU A 360 -16.28 -4.72 18.65
N LEU A 361 -15.92 -5.14 19.86
CA LEU A 361 -16.84 -5.06 21.00
C LEU A 361 -17.02 -3.64 21.53
N VAL A 362 -16.07 -2.73 21.25
CA VAL A 362 -16.20 -1.30 21.60
C VAL A 362 -17.45 -0.67 20.97
N ILE A 363 -17.92 -1.19 19.83
CA ILE A 363 -19.15 -0.74 19.16
C ILE A 363 -20.39 -0.97 20.03
N LEU A 364 -20.36 -1.91 20.98
CA LEU A 364 -21.47 -2.16 21.91
C LEU A 364 -21.77 -0.94 22.80
N GLY A 365 -20.84 0.03 22.91
CA GLY A 365 -21.10 1.32 23.55
C GLY A 365 -22.20 2.15 22.89
N LYS A 366 -22.64 1.81 21.66
CA LYS A 366 -23.78 2.45 21.00
C LYS A 366 -25.12 2.16 21.70
N TYR A 367 -25.21 1.05 22.43
CA TYR A 367 -26.44 0.62 23.08
C TYR A 367 -26.76 1.49 24.29
N LYS A 368 -28.06 1.72 24.51
CA LYS A 368 -28.50 2.65 25.54
C LYS A 368 -28.08 2.16 26.91
N GLY A 369 -27.37 3.02 27.64
CA GLY A 369 -26.86 2.73 28.97
C GLY A 369 -25.61 1.86 28.99
N VAL A 370 -24.99 1.56 27.86
CA VAL A 370 -23.78 0.73 27.82
C VAL A 370 -22.55 1.62 27.75
N GLY A 371 -21.90 1.82 28.90
CA GLY A 371 -20.62 2.53 28.99
C GLY A 371 -19.42 1.61 28.76
N THR A 372 -18.22 2.20 28.68
CA THR A 372 -16.94 1.48 28.51
C THR A 372 -16.77 0.34 29.51
N SER A 373 -17.06 0.57 30.80
CA SER A 373 -16.95 -0.44 31.86
C SER A 373 -17.91 -1.62 31.69
N ARG A 374 -19.09 -1.42 31.07
CA ARG A 374 -20.03 -2.52 30.81
C ARG A 374 -19.54 -3.41 29.67
N VAL A 375 -18.98 -2.80 28.62
CA VAL A 375 -18.34 -3.53 27.52
C VAL A 375 -17.13 -4.31 28.02
N GLU A 376 -16.31 -3.70 28.88
CA GLU A 376 -15.16 -4.35 29.52
C GLU A 376 -15.58 -5.56 30.36
N SER A 377 -16.61 -5.39 31.21
CA SER A 377 -17.16 -6.49 32.00
C SER A 377 -17.69 -7.63 31.12
N PHE A 378 -18.34 -7.31 29.99
CA PHE A 378 -18.83 -8.31 29.04
C PHE A 378 -17.67 -9.09 28.41
N PHE A 379 -16.61 -8.39 27.99
CA PHE A 379 -15.42 -9.00 27.43
C PHE A 379 -14.69 -9.90 28.43
N ASN A 380 -14.58 -9.48 29.69
CA ASN A 380 -13.99 -10.32 30.74
C ASN A 380 -14.80 -11.60 30.98
N GLN A 381 -16.14 -11.53 30.97
CA GLN A 381 -16.98 -12.73 31.07
C GLN A 381 -16.81 -13.67 29.86
N LEU A 382 -16.55 -13.14 28.66
CA LEU A 382 -16.21 -13.96 27.49
C LEU A 382 -14.87 -14.70 27.69
N LYS A 383 -13.87 -14.03 28.26
CA LYS A 383 -12.57 -14.65 28.58
C LYS A 383 -12.69 -15.76 29.60
N GLU A 384 -13.41 -15.51 30.69
CA GLU A 384 -13.65 -16.51 31.74
C GLU A 384 -14.29 -17.78 31.16
N LYS A 385 -15.31 -17.61 30.31
CA LYS A 385 -15.96 -18.75 29.64
C LYS A 385 -15.06 -19.47 28.65
N GLN A 386 -14.13 -18.77 28.00
CA GLN A 386 -13.14 -19.40 27.14
C GLN A 386 -12.18 -20.29 27.96
N VAL A 387 -11.73 -19.81 29.12
CA VAL A 387 -10.80 -20.54 30.00
C VAL A 387 -11.48 -21.75 30.66
N SER A 388 -12.67 -21.57 31.25
CA SER A 388 -13.39 -22.67 31.93
C SER A 388 -13.68 -23.85 31.01
N LYS A 389 -13.93 -23.60 29.72
CA LYS A 389 -14.19 -24.66 28.74
C LYS A 389 -12.93 -25.35 28.22
N ILE A 390 -11.78 -24.67 28.26
CA ILE A 390 -10.48 -25.31 28.01
C ILE A 390 -10.16 -26.27 29.16
N GLU A 391 -10.46 -25.88 30.40
CA GLU A 391 -10.27 -26.74 31.58
C GLU A 391 -11.23 -27.93 31.65
N GLU A 392 -12.43 -27.84 31.07
CA GLU A 392 -13.36 -28.99 30.94
C GLU A 392 -12.94 -30.01 29.86
N LEU A 393 -12.01 -29.65 28.96
CA LEU A 393 -11.54 -30.48 27.84
C LEU A 393 -10.18 -31.16 28.10
N VAL A 394 -9.48 -30.79 29.17
CA VAL A 394 -8.23 -31.40 29.66
C VAL A 394 -8.55 -32.35 30.81
#